data_AF-A0AA89BHQ6-F1
#
_entry.id   AF-A0AA89BHQ6-F1
#
_cell.length_a   1.000
_cell.length_b   1.000
_cell.length_c   1.000
_cell.angle_alpha   90.00
_cell.angle_beta   90.00
_cell.angle_gamma   90.00
#
_symmetry.space_group_name_H-M   'P 1'
#
loop_
_entity.id
_entity.type
_entity.pdbx_description
1 polymer ?
#
loop_
_entity_poly.entity_id
_entity_poly.type
_entity_poly.pdbx_seq_one_letter_code
_entity_poly.pdbx_strand_id
1 'polypeptide(L)'
;MGGVEDAKISNDDMTVEVEQLSPTARLFHTSRLNCCVIATLGFNTAINVEAFKSGLENTLAKHPRFSSLQVGDDNRRMRWIPTRLNIDNHVFNPEMDPNMASSDQFLEDYLSNLTKTTLDLAKPLWEFHILNIKTSDANGVAILKVHHSVFDRLANL
;
A
#
# COMPACT_ATOMS: atom_id res chain seq x y z
N MET A 1 44.34 14.44 -54.32
CA MET A 1 44.20 13.04 -53.85
C MET A 1 44.30 13.03 -52.34
N GLY A 2 43.16 13.12 -51.64
CA GLY A 2 43.07 12.83 -50.22
C GLY A 2 42.13 11.64 -50.08
N GLY A 3 42.62 10.52 -49.57
CA GLY A 3 41.84 9.32 -49.28
C GLY A 3 42.33 8.80 -47.95
N VAL A 4 41.63 9.19 -46.89
CA VAL A 4 41.83 8.75 -45.52
C VAL A 4 41.25 7.33 -45.41
N GLU A 5 41.99 6.44 -44.76
CA GLU A 5 41.53 5.09 -44.43
C GLU A 5 40.30 5.18 -43.51
N ASP A 6 39.17 4.66 -43.98
CA ASP A 6 37.95 4.53 -43.18
C ASP A 6 38.18 3.49 -42.08
N ALA A 7 38.50 3.98 -40.88
CA ALA A 7 38.47 3.18 -39.66
C ALA A 7 37.04 2.66 -39.44
N LYS A 8 36.93 1.33 -39.43
CA LYS A 8 35.69 0.59 -39.19
C LYS A 8 35.25 0.82 -37.74
N ILE A 9 34.36 1.79 -37.51
CA ILE A 9 33.70 1.98 -36.22
C ILE A 9 32.64 0.86 -36.10
N SER A 10 32.93 -0.10 -35.23
CA SER A 10 31.98 -1.10 -34.77
C SER A 10 30.87 -0.39 -33.99
N ASN A 11 29.66 -0.34 -34.55
CA ASN A 11 28.47 -0.03 -33.77
C ASN A 11 28.21 -1.22 -32.85
N ASP A 12 28.72 -1.12 -31.63
CA ASP A 12 28.30 -1.99 -30.54
C ASP A 12 26.82 -1.70 -30.27
N ASP A 13 25.98 -2.61 -30.77
CA ASP A 13 24.55 -2.63 -30.55
C ASP A 13 24.30 -2.91 -29.07
N MET A 14 24.24 -1.83 -28.29
CA MET A 14 23.74 -1.89 -26.91
C MET A 14 22.24 -2.16 -26.99
N THR A 15 21.88 -3.41 -27.27
CA THR A 15 20.53 -3.92 -27.06
C THR A 15 20.25 -3.79 -25.57
N VAL A 16 19.46 -2.78 -25.22
CA VAL A 16 18.87 -2.73 -23.89
C VAL A 16 17.88 -3.90 -23.86
N GLU A 17 18.33 -5.05 -23.35
CA GLU A 17 17.43 -6.16 -23.08
C GLU A 17 16.41 -5.67 -22.07
N VAL A 18 15.22 -5.32 -22.57
CA VAL A 18 14.06 -5.00 -21.73
C VAL A 18 13.65 -6.32 -21.10
N GLU A 19 14.19 -6.59 -19.92
CA GLU A 19 13.88 -7.79 -19.16
C GLU A 19 12.37 -7.86 -18.95
N GLN A 20 11.76 -8.92 -19.49
CA GLN A 20 10.34 -9.13 -19.33
C GLN A 20 10.05 -9.44 -17.87
N LEU A 21 9.06 -8.75 -17.32
CA LEU A 21 8.57 -9.02 -15.97
C LEU A 21 8.23 -10.51 -15.81
N SER A 22 8.62 -11.07 -14.66
CA SER A 22 8.26 -12.44 -14.31
C SER A 22 6.74 -12.67 -14.36
N PRO A 23 6.25 -13.90 -14.57
CA PRO A 23 4.82 -14.19 -14.56
C PRO A 23 4.11 -13.66 -13.30
N THR A 24 4.77 -13.74 -12.16
CA THR A 24 4.29 -13.22 -10.87
C THR A 24 4.21 -11.69 -10.87
N ALA A 25 5.24 -10.99 -11.35
CA ALA A 25 5.21 -9.53 -11.46
C ALA A 25 4.12 -9.06 -12.44
N ARG A 26 4.00 -9.70 -13.60
CA ARG A 26 2.92 -9.44 -14.58
C ARG A 26 1.54 -9.65 -13.99
N LEU A 27 1.38 -10.70 -13.17
CA LEU A 27 0.16 -11.02 -12.46
C LEU A 27 -0.20 -9.89 -11.48
N PHE A 28 0.75 -9.41 -10.66
CA PHE A 28 0.54 -8.26 -9.77
C PHE A 28 0.14 -6.97 -10.49
N HIS A 29 0.69 -6.72 -11.68
CA HIS A 29 0.27 -5.58 -12.51
C HIS A 29 -1.10 -5.75 -13.19
N THR A 30 -1.74 -6.92 -13.10
CA THR A 30 -3.14 -7.02 -13.52
C THR A 30 -4.04 -6.34 -12.48
N SER A 31 -4.86 -5.40 -12.93
CA SER A 31 -5.83 -4.63 -12.11
C SER A 31 -6.90 -5.47 -11.39
N ARG A 32 -6.83 -6.80 -11.49
CA ARG A 32 -7.81 -7.75 -10.95
C ARG A 32 -7.37 -8.43 -9.66
N LEU A 33 -6.10 -8.33 -9.27
CA LEU A 33 -5.67 -8.92 -8.01
C LEU A 33 -5.92 -7.93 -6.88
N ASN A 34 -6.76 -8.35 -5.94
CA ASN A 34 -6.91 -7.68 -4.66
C ASN A 34 -5.72 -8.02 -3.74
N CYS A 35 -4.52 -7.64 -4.18
CA CYS A 35 -3.30 -7.85 -3.44
C CYS A 35 -3.10 -6.68 -2.47
N CYS A 36 -3.10 -6.97 -1.18
CA CYS A 36 -2.84 -5.98 -0.14
C CYS A 36 -1.48 -6.28 0.52
N VAL A 37 -0.73 -5.23 0.79
CA VAL A 37 0.37 -5.25 1.75
C VAL A 37 -0.22 -4.99 3.13
N ILE A 38 0.14 -5.84 4.10
CA ILE A 38 -0.17 -5.63 5.52
C ILE A 38 1.16 -5.41 6.24
N ALA A 39 1.30 -4.26 6.90
CA ALA A 39 2.47 -3.91 7.69
C ALA A 39 2.05 -3.64 9.13
N THR A 40 2.78 -4.22 10.08
CA THR A 40 2.52 -4.09 11.52
C THR A 40 3.64 -3.29 12.17
N LEU A 41 3.27 -2.27 12.95
CA LEU A 41 4.19 -1.42 13.70
C LEU A 41 3.86 -1.52 15.18
N GLY A 42 4.83 -2.00 15.97
CA GLY A 42 4.74 -2.05 17.43
C GLY A 42 5.27 -0.77 18.07
N PHE A 43 4.59 -0.30 19.11
CA PHE A 43 4.93 0.89 19.88
C PHE A 43 5.14 0.53 21.35
N ASN A 44 6.08 1.19 22.00
CA ASN A 44 6.35 1.02 23.43
C ASN A 44 5.29 1.66 24.33
N THR A 45 4.30 2.36 23.77
CA THR A 45 3.23 3.06 24.45
C THR A 45 1.91 2.87 23.71
N ALA A 46 0.79 3.04 24.41
CA ALA A 46 -0.52 3.09 23.76
C ALA A 46 -0.58 4.28 22.79
N ILE A 47 -1.21 4.07 21.65
CA ILE A 47 -1.37 5.05 20.59
C ILE A 47 -2.59 5.92 20.89
N ASN A 48 -2.40 7.23 20.95
CA ASN A 48 -3.50 8.17 20.96
C ASN A 48 -4.12 8.25 19.55
N VAL A 49 -5.31 7.67 19.39
CA VAL A 49 -6.00 7.54 18.09
C VAL A 49 -6.28 8.89 17.45
N GLU A 50 -6.71 9.88 18.22
CA GLU A 50 -7.03 11.22 17.70
C GLU A 50 -5.77 11.98 17.26
N ALA A 51 -4.69 11.89 18.03
CA ALA A 51 -3.39 12.43 17.63
C ALA A 51 -2.86 11.73 16.36
N PHE A 52 -3.05 10.41 16.26
CA PHE A 52 -2.66 9.62 15.09
C PHE A 52 -3.44 10.05 13.83
N LYS A 53 -4.76 10.18 13.92
CA LYS A 53 -5.62 10.70 12.84
C LYS A 53 -5.18 12.08 12.39
N SER A 54 -5.00 13.03 13.31
CA SER A 54 -4.50 14.38 13.02
C SER A 54 -3.12 14.35 12.33
N GLY A 55 -2.24 13.45 12.75
CA GLY A 55 -0.95 13.22 12.10
C GLY A 55 -1.10 12.77 10.64
N LEU A 56 -1.99 11.82 10.37
CA LEU A 56 -2.28 11.32 9.02
C LEU A 56 -2.90 12.40 8.12
N GLU A 57 -3.85 13.18 8.63
CA GLU A 57 -4.44 14.32 7.92
C GLU A 57 -3.39 15.33 7.49
N ASN A 58 -2.36 15.52 8.33
CA ASN A 58 -1.28 16.45 8.06
C ASN A 58 -0.14 15.89 7.21
N THR A 59 -0.11 14.58 6.96
CA THR A 59 0.97 13.89 6.25
C THR A 59 0.42 13.06 5.09
N LEU A 60 0.06 11.80 5.35
CA LEU A 60 -0.34 10.80 4.35
C LEU A 60 -1.51 11.29 3.49
N ALA A 61 -2.52 11.90 4.12
CA ALA A 61 -3.71 12.39 3.43
C ALA A 61 -3.44 13.51 2.42
N LYS A 62 -2.36 14.28 2.60
CA LYS A 62 -1.96 15.33 1.65
C LYS A 62 -1.33 14.76 0.39
N HIS A 63 -0.83 13.53 0.44
CA HIS A 63 -0.15 12.92 -0.69
C HIS A 63 -1.19 12.34 -1.68
N PRO A 64 -1.19 12.74 -2.98
CA PRO A 64 -2.21 12.33 -3.94
C PRO A 64 -2.45 10.83 -4.01
N ARG A 65 -1.40 10.00 -3.87
CA ARG A 65 -1.51 8.52 -3.82
C ARG A 65 -2.52 8.02 -2.78
N PHE A 66 -2.63 8.68 -1.63
CA PHE A 66 -3.47 8.26 -0.52
C PHE A 66 -4.79 9.05 -0.44
N SER A 67 -4.94 10.12 -1.22
CA SER A 67 -6.16 10.92 -1.33
C SER A 67 -6.81 10.81 -2.70
N SER A 68 -6.85 9.59 -3.25
CA SER A 68 -7.48 9.35 -4.54
C SER A 68 -8.22 8.04 -4.60
N LEU A 69 -9.30 8.06 -5.37
CA LEU A 69 -10.13 6.92 -5.67
C LEU A 69 -9.62 6.20 -6.92
N GLN A 70 -9.64 4.87 -6.91
CA GLN A 70 -9.42 4.08 -8.10
C GLN A 70 -10.77 3.82 -8.80
N VAL A 71 -10.91 4.26 -10.04
CA VAL A 71 -12.14 4.14 -10.82
C VAL A 71 -11.85 3.43 -12.13
N GLY A 72 -12.56 2.35 -12.41
CA GLY A 72 -12.53 1.69 -13.72
C GLY A 72 -13.54 2.33 -14.68
N ASP A 73 -13.18 2.44 -15.96
CA ASP A 73 -14.13 2.77 -17.02
C ASP A 73 -14.65 1.52 -17.76
N ASP A 74 -15.64 1.72 -18.64
CA ASP A 74 -16.26 0.66 -19.45
C ASP A 74 -15.24 -0.10 -20.33
N ASN A 75 -14.12 0.57 -20.65
CA ASN A 75 -13.00 0.03 -21.41
C ASN A 75 -11.95 -0.66 -20.52
N ARG A 76 -12.27 -0.89 -19.24
CA ARG A 76 -11.42 -1.55 -18.23
C ARG A 76 -10.11 -0.82 -17.94
N ARG A 77 -10.03 0.48 -18.26
CA ARG A 77 -8.88 1.31 -17.88
C ARG A 77 -9.09 1.84 -16.48
N MET A 78 -8.09 1.63 -15.62
CA MET A 78 -8.11 2.14 -14.26
C MET A 78 -7.57 3.56 -14.25
N ARG A 79 -8.37 4.48 -13.72
CA ARG A 79 -8.00 5.86 -13.46
C ARG A 79 -8.07 6.16 -11.98
N TRP A 80 -7.53 7.32 -11.64
CA TRP A 80 -7.08 7.66 -10.31
C TRP A 80 -7.52 9.10 -10.09
N ILE A 81 -8.62 9.28 -9.36
CA ILE A 81 -9.29 10.58 -9.23
C ILE A 81 -9.03 11.13 -7.84
N PRO A 82 -8.44 12.35 -7.70
CA PRO A 82 -8.34 13.01 -6.41
C PRO A 82 -9.70 13.10 -5.72
N THR A 83 -9.75 12.77 -4.44
CA THR A 83 -10.99 12.75 -3.66
C THR A 83 -10.77 13.37 -2.30
N ARG A 84 -11.86 13.86 -1.70
CA ARG A 84 -11.84 14.31 -0.31
C ARG A 84 -11.78 13.08 0.60
N LEU A 85 -10.67 12.94 1.31
CA LEU A 85 -10.48 11.90 2.32
C LEU A 85 -11.32 12.24 3.58
N ASN A 86 -12.02 11.25 4.12
CA ASN A 86 -12.56 11.31 5.48
C ASN A 86 -11.74 10.34 6.36
N ILE A 87 -10.91 10.87 7.26
CA ILE A 87 -9.93 10.05 8.00
C ILE A 87 -10.58 8.96 8.86
N ASP A 88 -11.79 9.19 9.37
CA ASP A 88 -12.51 8.24 10.22
C ASP A 88 -12.93 6.97 9.47
N ASN A 89 -13.03 7.04 8.13
CA ASN A 89 -13.30 5.86 7.29
C ASN A 89 -12.05 5.01 7.03
N HIS A 90 -10.88 5.47 7.45
CA HIS A 90 -9.58 4.83 7.22
C HIS A 90 -8.85 4.46 8.51
N VAL A 91 -9.25 4.98 9.67
CA VAL A 91 -8.62 4.64 10.95
C VAL A 91 -9.63 3.91 11.84
N PHE A 92 -9.42 2.62 12.01
CA PHE A 92 -10.24 1.75 12.83
C PHE A 92 -9.58 1.55 14.19
N ASN A 93 -10.36 1.72 15.25
CA ASN A 93 -9.98 1.39 16.62
C ASN A 93 -11.02 0.41 17.16
N PRO A 94 -10.89 -0.89 16.84
CA PRO A 94 -11.84 -1.89 17.32
C PRO A 94 -11.88 -1.93 18.85
N GLU A 95 -13.07 -2.18 19.41
CA GLU A 95 -13.20 -2.40 20.84
C GLU A 95 -12.50 -3.69 21.24
N MET A 96 -11.72 -3.63 22.31
CA MET A 96 -10.97 -4.77 22.82
C MET A 96 -11.82 -5.55 23.82
N ASP A 97 -11.78 -6.88 23.74
CA ASP A 97 -12.32 -7.73 24.79
C ASP A 97 -11.46 -7.60 26.06
N PRO A 98 -12.00 -7.05 27.16
CA PRO A 98 -11.24 -6.89 28.40
C PRO A 98 -10.88 -8.24 29.06
N ASN A 99 -11.53 -9.34 28.66
CA ASN A 99 -11.32 -10.68 29.21
C ASN A 99 -10.49 -11.58 28.29
N MET A 100 -9.82 -11.00 27.30
CA MET A 100 -8.96 -11.71 26.36
C MET A 100 -7.89 -12.53 27.06
N ALA A 101 -7.79 -13.80 26.68
CA ALA A 101 -6.81 -14.72 27.25
C ALA A 101 -5.36 -14.42 26.83
N SER A 102 -5.14 -13.95 25.59
CA SER A 102 -3.82 -13.62 25.06
C SER A 102 -3.90 -12.49 24.03
N SER A 103 -3.16 -11.40 24.28
CA SER A 103 -3.04 -10.27 23.34
C SER A 103 -2.27 -10.64 22.07
N ASP A 104 -1.26 -11.51 22.19
CA ASP A 104 -0.49 -11.99 21.03
C ASP A 104 -1.36 -12.83 20.09
N GLN A 105 -2.12 -13.79 20.65
CA GLN A 105 -3.03 -14.61 19.84
C GLN A 105 -4.10 -13.76 19.17
N PHE A 106 -4.64 -12.77 19.88
CA PHE A 106 -5.60 -11.85 19.29
C PHE A 106 -5.01 -11.04 18.14
N LEU A 107 -3.77 -10.55 18.28
CA LEU A 107 -3.10 -9.84 17.18
C LEU A 107 -2.95 -10.74 15.96
N GLU A 108 -2.52 -11.99 16.15
CA GLU A 108 -2.39 -12.98 15.08
C GLU A 108 -3.73 -13.27 14.39
N ASP A 109 -4.80 -13.49 15.17
CA ASP A 109 -6.14 -13.75 14.66
C ASP A 109 -6.68 -12.52 13.91
N TYR A 110 -6.42 -11.31 14.43
CA TYR A 110 -6.81 -10.06 13.80
C TYR A 110 -6.11 -9.88 12.45
N LEU A 111 -4.79 -10.09 12.39
CA LEU A 111 -4.01 -10.05 11.15
C LEU A 111 -4.49 -11.13 10.16
N SER A 112 -4.71 -12.36 10.62
CA SER A 112 -5.28 -13.46 9.82
C SER A 112 -6.61 -13.06 9.20
N ASN A 113 -7.50 -12.43 9.98
CA ASN A 113 -8.79 -11.97 9.48
C ASN A 113 -8.64 -10.81 8.49
N LEU A 114 -7.73 -9.86 8.73
CA LEU A 114 -7.43 -8.79 7.79
C LEU A 114 -6.95 -9.30 6.43
N THR A 115 -6.21 -10.42 6.36
CA THR A 115 -5.80 -11.00 5.07
C THR A 115 -6.98 -11.53 4.24
N LYS A 116 -8.10 -11.85 4.89
CA LYS A 116 -9.30 -12.43 4.26
C LYS A 116 -10.30 -11.35 3.80
N THR A 117 -10.18 -10.13 4.31
CA THR A 117 -11.06 -9.03 3.93
C THR A 117 -10.55 -8.29 2.70
N THR A 118 -11.44 -7.63 1.99
CA THR A 118 -11.12 -6.76 0.84
C THR A 118 -11.25 -5.30 1.24
N LEU A 119 -10.41 -4.42 0.68
CA LEU A 119 -10.61 -2.97 0.82
C LEU A 119 -11.85 -2.52 0.05
N ASP A 120 -12.56 -1.54 0.61
CA ASP A 120 -13.68 -0.89 -0.08
C ASP A 120 -13.16 -0.01 -1.23
N LEU A 121 -13.60 -0.34 -2.45
CA LEU A 121 -13.20 0.37 -3.67
C LEU A 121 -13.85 1.75 -3.80
N ALA A 122 -14.82 2.10 -2.95
CA ALA A 122 -15.47 3.41 -2.92
C ALA A 122 -14.65 4.49 -2.18
N LYS A 123 -13.50 4.11 -1.58
CA LYS A 123 -12.59 5.01 -0.86
C LYS A 123 -11.14 4.80 -1.29
N PRO A 124 -10.21 5.71 -0.93
CA PRO A 124 -8.77 5.45 -1.11
C PRO A 124 -8.34 4.12 -0.49
N LEU A 125 -7.54 3.33 -1.22
CA LEU A 125 -7.33 1.91 -0.93
C LEU A 125 -6.29 1.64 0.16
N TRP A 126 -6.52 2.17 1.36
CA TRP A 126 -5.70 1.93 2.54
C TRP A 126 -6.50 2.11 3.83
N GLU A 127 -6.11 1.40 4.87
CA GLU A 127 -6.71 1.44 6.20
C GLU A 127 -5.62 1.27 7.26
N PHE A 128 -5.76 1.98 8.38
CA PHE A 128 -5.03 1.73 9.61
C PHE A 128 -5.95 1.10 10.64
N HIS A 129 -5.44 0.10 11.35
CA HIS A 129 -6.09 -0.49 12.51
C HIS A 129 -5.19 -0.24 13.73
N ILE A 130 -5.72 0.45 14.72
CA ILE A 130 -5.01 0.81 15.95
C ILE A 130 -5.50 -0.11 17.05
N LEU A 131 -4.60 -0.96 17.55
CA LEU A 131 -4.87 -1.92 18.62
C LEU A 131 -4.04 -1.51 19.85
N ASN A 132 -4.70 -0.92 20.85
CA ASN A 132 -4.07 -0.58 22.13
C ASN A 132 -4.10 -1.79 23.07
N ILE A 133 -3.35 -2.82 22.69
CA ILE A 133 -3.15 -4.06 23.45
C ILE A 133 -1.69 -4.19 23.87
N LYS A 134 -1.45 -4.93 24.95
CA LYS A 134 -0.11 -5.24 25.42
C LYS A 134 0.30 -6.63 24.96
N THR A 135 1.08 -6.69 23.90
CA THR A 135 1.69 -7.92 23.36
C THR A 135 3.01 -8.22 24.06
N SER A 136 3.68 -9.30 23.66
CA SER A 136 5.04 -9.60 24.11
C SER A 136 6.04 -8.48 23.79
N ASP A 137 5.83 -7.78 22.67
CA ASP A 137 6.82 -6.87 22.07
C ASP A 137 6.38 -5.39 22.04
N ALA A 138 5.12 -5.09 22.37
CA ALA A 138 4.56 -3.74 22.25
C ALA A 138 3.45 -3.46 23.28
N ASN A 139 3.23 -2.17 23.58
CA ASN A 139 2.11 -1.66 24.37
C ASN A 139 1.02 -0.99 23.51
N GLY A 140 1.20 -1.00 22.19
CA GLY A 140 0.26 -0.51 21.19
C GLY A 140 0.72 -0.94 19.80
N VAL A 141 -0.21 -1.24 18.91
CA VAL A 141 0.08 -1.76 17.57
C VAL A 141 -0.71 -0.96 16.53
N ALA A 142 -0.04 -0.49 15.48
CA ALA A 142 -0.68 0.04 14.29
C ALA A 142 -0.49 -0.93 13.13
N ILE A 143 -1.57 -1.29 12.46
CA ILE A 143 -1.55 -2.17 11.28
C ILE A 143 -1.98 -1.34 10.08
N LEU A 144 -1.09 -1.19 9.10
CA LEU A 144 -1.41 -0.63 7.79
C LEU A 144 -1.81 -1.75 6.85
N LYS A 145 -3.02 -1.70 6.31
CA LYS A 145 -3.44 -2.48 5.16
C LYS A 145 -3.59 -1.57 3.95
N VAL A 146 -2.92 -1.88 2.85
CA VAL A 146 -2.91 -1.01 1.67
C VAL A 146 -2.87 -1.83 0.39
N HIS A 147 -3.70 -1.46 -0.57
CA HIS A 147 -3.72 -2.15 -1.87
C HIS A 147 -2.43 -1.86 -2.64
N HIS A 148 -1.84 -2.88 -3.25
CA HIS A 148 -0.58 -2.78 -3.99
C HIS A 148 -0.60 -1.65 -5.05
N SER A 149 -1.74 -1.43 -5.70
CA SER A 149 -1.88 -0.41 -6.76
C SER A 149 -1.68 1.03 -6.27
N VAL A 150 -1.76 1.28 -4.95
CA VAL A 150 -1.47 2.60 -4.37
C VAL A 150 0.01 2.96 -4.57
N PHE A 151 0.90 1.97 -4.57
CA PHE A 151 2.33 2.16 -4.76
C PHE A 151 2.74 2.21 -6.24
N ASP A 152 2.04 1.49 -7.12
CA ASP A 152 2.29 1.45 -8.57
C ASP A 152 2.07 2.76 -9.32
N ARG A 153 1.50 3.78 -8.65
CA ARG A 153 1.12 5.06 -9.25
C ARG A 153 2.28 5.87 -9.87
N LEU A 154 3.54 5.50 -9.59
CA LEU A 154 4.73 6.15 -10.16
C LEU A 154 5.22 5.52 -11.48
N ALA A 155 4.84 4.29 -11.80
CA ALA A 155 5.40 3.60 -12.97
C ALA A 155 4.83 4.10 -14.32
N ASN A 156 3.79 4.94 -14.29
CA ASN A 156 3.01 5.36 -15.48
C ASN A 156 2.98 6.89 -15.70
N LEU A 157 3.98 7.63 -15.20
CA LEU A 157 4.23 9.04 -15.55
C LEU A 157 5.23 9.14 -16.70
#